data_AF-A0A7S0CUU8-F1
#
_entry.id   AF-A0A7S0CUU8-F1
#
_cell.length_a   1.000
_cell.length_b   1.000
_cell.length_c   1.000
_cell.angle_alpha   90.00
_cell.angle_beta   90.00
_cell.angle_gamma   90.00
#
_symmetry.space_group_name_H-M   'P 1'
#
loop_
_entity.id
_entity.type
_entity.pdbx_description
1 polymer ?
#
loop_
_entity_poly.entity_id
_entity_poly.type
_entity_poly.pdbx_seq_one_letter_code
_entity_poly.pdbx_strand_id
1 'polypeptide(L)'
;GILKSAQSLIGKLSGERDRWQNQVAELQAGLEKIPLNALLAAGCITYLGGFAEDEREAKLKEWNQMGHLGEFDFVKFMSKESEILQFKADGLPGDILSIQNALIIQNPTQTPFIIDPNTQATKWLRKELGKSTSVEVVMQQEQRFVNAL
;
A
#
# COMPACT_ATOMS: atom_id res chain seq x y z
N GLY A 1 -43.33 26.00 -3.70
CA GLY A 1 -44.22 25.03 -4.34
C GLY A 1 -43.69 23.63 -4.13
N ILE A 2 -44.40 22.82 -3.34
CA ILE A 2 -43.98 21.48 -2.89
C ILE A 2 -43.65 20.54 -4.07
N LEU A 3 -44.38 20.66 -5.18
CA LEU A 3 -44.14 19.90 -6.43
C LEU A 3 -42.74 20.14 -7.03
N LYS A 4 -42.25 21.39 -7.02
CA LYS A 4 -40.93 21.72 -7.59
C LYS A 4 -39.79 21.14 -6.74
N SER A 5 -39.97 21.13 -5.42
CA SER A 5 -39.03 20.50 -4.48
C SER A 5 -39.01 18.98 -4.60
N ALA A 6 -40.18 18.34 -4.72
CA ALA A 6 -40.30 16.90 -4.92
C ALA A 6 -39.68 16.45 -6.26
N GLN A 7 -39.92 17.20 -7.34
CA GLN A 7 -39.35 16.89 -8.66
C GLN A 7 -37.82 17.08 -8.71
N SER A 8 -37.29 18.09 -8.02
CA SER A 8 -35.83 18.26 -7.86
C SER A 8 -35.22 17.10 -7.06
N LEU A 9 -35.89 16.65 -6.00
CA LEU A 9 -35.43 15.52 -5.20
C LEU A 9 -35.43 14.22 -6.00
N ILE A 10 -36.49 13.95 -6.79
CA ILE A 10 -36.56 12.80 -7.69
C ILE A 10 -35.44 12.82 -8.73
N GLY A 11 -35.13 14.00 -9.31
CA GLY A 11 -34.01 14.15 -10.24
C GLY A 11 -32.65 13.86 -9.60
N LYS A 12 -32.42 14.35 -8.36
CA LYS A 12 -31.20 14.04 -7.60
C LYS A 12 -31.09 12.55 -7.27
N LEU A 13 -32.18 11.93 -6.83
CA LEU A 13 -32.26 10.49 -6.55
C LEU A 13 -31.99 9.65 -7.80
N SER A 14 -32.48 10.07 -8.97
CA SER A 14 -32.20 9.38 -10.24
C SER A 14 -30.72 9.45 -10.58
N GLY A 15 -30.08 10.63 -10.45
CA GLY A 15 -28.65 10.78 -10.70
C GLY A 15 -27.79 10.00 -9.70
N GLU A 16 -28.18 9.95 -8.42
CA GLU A 16 -27.51 9.13 -7.41
C GLU A 16 -27.65 7.63 -7.69
N ARG A 17 -28.84 7.20 -8.13
CA ARG A 17 -29.09 5.80 -8.52
C ARG A 17 -28.17 5.37 -9.66
N ASP A 18 -28.09 6.16 -10.72
CA ASP A 18 -27.26 5.82 -11.88
C ASP A 18 -25.76 5.83 -11.51
N ARG A 19 -25.32 6.77 -10.66
CA ARG A 19 -23.96 6.77 -10.11
C ARG A 19 -23.68 5.50 -9.30
N TRP A 20 -24.58 5.10 -8.41
CA TRP A 20 -24.41 3.88 -7.61
C TRP A 20 -24.40 2.62 -8.49
N GLN A 21 -25.21 2.58 -9.54
CA GLN A 21 -25.19 1.48 -10.50
C GLN A 21 -23.84 1.36 -11.20
N ASN A 22 -23.26 2.48 -11.64
CA ASN A 22 -21.91 2.49 -12.22
C ASN A 22 -20.86 2.04 -11.21
N GLN A 23 -20.91 2.54 -9.96
CA GLN A 23 -20.00 2.12 -8.90
C GLN A 23 -20.11 0.63 -8.59
N VAL A 24 -21.32 0.06 -8.57
CA VAL A 24 -21.52 -1.38 -8.37
C VAL A 24 -20.90 -2.18 -9.51
N ALA A 25 -21.06 -1.75 -10.76
CA ALA A 25 -20.46 -2.40 -11.91
C ALA A 25 -18.92 -2.33 -11.88
N GLU A 26 -18.35 -1.18 -11.53
CA GLU A 26 -16.90 -1.00 -11.34
C GLU A 26 -16.37 -1.90 -10.22
N LEU A 27 -17.08 -1.98 -9.10
CA LEU A 27 -16.71 -2.86 -7.98
C LEU A 27 -16.76 -4.33 -8.36
N GLN A 28 -17.77 -4.76 -9.11
CA GLN A 28 -17.88 -6.14 -9.61
C GLN A 28 -16.73 -6.50 -10.53
N ALA A 29 -16.43 -5.64 -11.52
CA ALA A 29 -15.28 -5.83 -12.40
C ALA A 29 -13.94 -5.79 -11.65
N GLY A 30 -13.84 -4.98 -10.59
CA GLY A 30 -12.70 -4.95 -9.70
C GLY A 30 -12.53 -6.25 -8.91
N LEU A 31 -13.62 -6.82 -8.41
CA LEU A 31 -13.62 -8.07 -7.64
C LEU A 31 -13.02 -9.25 -8.42
N GLU A 32 -13.32 -9.34 -9.71
CA GLU A 32 -12.80 -10.40 -10.58
C GLU A 32 -11.27 -10.33 -10.73
N LYS A 33 -10.68 -9.13 -10.60
CA LYS A 33 -9.22 -8.92 -10.72
C LYS A 33 -8.47 -9.15 -9.40
N ILE A 34 -9.16 -9.20 -8.27
CA ILE A 34 -8.53 -9.30 -6.94
C ILE A 34 -7.58 -10.51 -6.83
N PRO A 35 -7.96 -11.75 -7.21
CA PRO A 35 -7.09 -12.91 -6.97
C PRO A 35 -5.72 -12.77 -7.64
N LEU A 36 -5.70 -12.26 -8.87
CA LEU A 36 -4.49 -12.13 -9.66
C LEU A 36 -3.67 -10.89 -9.26
N ASN A 37 -4.31 -9.78 -8.93
CA ASN A 37 -3.62 -8.61 -8.36
C ASN A 37 -3.00 -8.95 -7.00
N ALA A 38 -3.69 -9.75 -6.17
CA ALA A 38 -3.17 -10.25 -4.91
C ALA A 38 -1.97 -11.18 -5.13
N LEU A 39 -1.99 -12.02 -6.16
CA LEU A 39 -0.85 -12.86 -6.53
C LEU A 39 0.38 -12.03 -6.89
N LEU A 40 0.22 -11.00 -7.72
CA LEU A 40 1.32 -10.09 -8.08
C LEU A 40 1.85 -9.32 -6.86
N ALA A 41 0.96 -8.82 -6.01
CA ALA A 41 1.35 -8.13 -4.78
C ALA A 41 2.11 -9.04 -3.81
N ALA A 42 1.62 -10.27 -3.60
CA ALA A 42 2.30 -11.26 -2.78
C ALA A 42 3.69 -11.62 -3.35
N GLY A 43 3.80 -11.77 -4.68
CA GLY A 43 5.08 -11.98 -5.36
C GLY A 43 6.06 -10.82 -5.13
N CYS A 44 5.58 -9.58 -5.23
CA CYS A 44 6.39 -8.38 -4.96
C CYS A 44 6.93 -8.37 -3.53
N ILE A 45 6.05 -8.57 -2.55
CA ILE A 45 6.40 -8.61 -1.12
C ILE A 45 7.42 -9.70 -0.82
N THR A 46 7.21 -10.89 -1.40
CA THR A 46 8.02 -12.08 -1.07
C THR A 46 9.39 -12.04 -1.73
N TYR A 47 9.49 -11.58 -2.98
CA TYR A 47 10.69 -11.77 -3.79
C TYR A 47 11.42 -10.47 -4.13
N LEU A 48 10.72 -9.34 -4.20
CA LEU A 48 11.26 -8.14 -4.84
C LEU A 48 11.84 -7.11 -3.87
N GLY A 49 11.71 -7.32 -2.55
CA GLY A 49 12.20 -6.38 -1.52
C GLY A 49 13.69 -6.04 -1.59
N GLY A 50 14.53 -6.93 -2.14
CA GLY A 50 15.97 -6.71 -2.32
C GLY A 50 16.38 -6.01 -3.62
N PHE A 51 15.45 -5.77 -4.54
CA PHE A 51 15.73 -5.25 -5.89
C PHE A 51 15.54 -3.73 -5.98
N ALA A 52 16.18 -3.11 -6.96
CA ALA A 52 15.99 -1.69 -7.28
C ALA A 52 14.63 -1.42 -7.96
N GLU A 53 14.22 -0.15 -8.01
CA GLU A 53 12.90 0.26 -8.53
C GLU A 53 12.63 -0.22 -9.97
N ASP A 54 13.62 -0.08 -10.85
CA ASP A 54 13.57 -0.44 -12.26
C ASP A 54 13.46 -1.96 -12.46
N GLU A 55 14.19 -2.74 -11.66
CA GLU A 55 14.10 -4.21 -11.67
C GLU A 55 12.72 -4.69 -11.20
N ARG A 56 12.17 -4.04 -10.16
CA ARG A 56 10.81 -4.32 -9.66
C ARG A 56 9.76 -4.04 -10.72
N GLU A 57 9.85 -2.88 -11.38
CA GLU A 57 8.93 -2.49 -12.45
C GLU A 57 8.99 -3.48 -13.62
N ALA A 58 10.20 -3.84 -14.05
CA ALA A 58 10.41 -4.81 -15.13
C ALA A 58 9.78 -6.18 -14.80
N LYS A 59 9.99 -6.68 -13.58
CA LYS A 59 9.44 -7.98 -13.14
C LYS A 59 7.92 -7.96 -12.99
N LEU A 60 7.36 -6.90 -12.40
CA LEU A 60 5.91 -6.75 -12.29
C LEU A 60 5.26 -6.67 -13.68
N LYS A 61 5.86 -5.95 -14.62
CA LYS A 61 5.39 -5.87 -16.00
C LYS A 61 5.43 -7.24 -16.70
N GLU A 62 6.52 -7.97 -16.55
CA GLU A 62 6.67 -9.34 -17.06
C GLU A 62 5.58 -10.27 -16.52
N TRP A 63 5.38 -10.32 -15.20
CA TRP A 63 4.38 -11.18 -14.57
C TRP A 63 2.95 -10.79 -14.96
N ASN A 64 2.68 -9.49 -15.05
CA ASN A 64 1.39 -8.96 -15.45
C ASN A 64 1.05 -9.31 -16.92
N GLN A 65 2.05 -9.34 -17.81
CA GLN A 65 1.89 -9.81 -19.19
C GLN A 65 1.60 -11.32 -19.25
N MET A 66 2.30 -12.13 -18.46
CA MET A 66 2.07 -13.58 -18.38
C MET A 66 0.65 -13.91 -17.89
N GLY A 67 0.12 -13.12 -16.95
CA GLY A 67 -1.23 -13.29 -16.42
C GLY A 67 -2.35 -12.65 -17.24
N HIS A 68 -2.02 -11.94 -18.34
CA HIS A 68 -2.97 -11.16 -19.16
C HIS A 68 -3.87 -10.21 -18.34
N LEU A 69 -3.26 -9.55 -17.35
CA LEU A 69 -3.96 -8.86 -16.26
C LEU A 69 -4.36 -7.41 -16.55
N GLY A 70 -3.93 -6.87 -17.69
CA GLY A 70 -4.16 -5.46 -18.04
C GLY A 70 -3.14 -4.56 -17.36
N GLU A 71 -3.57 -3.59 -16.56
CA GLU A 71 -2.69 -2.70 -15.80
C GLU A 71 -2.71 -3.07 -14.31
N PHE A 72 -1.52 -3.18 -13.70
CA PHE A 72 -1.34 -3.42 -12.27
C PHE A 72 -0.43 -2.34 -11.68
N ASP A 73 -0.89 -1.71 -10.61
CA ASP A 73 -0.15 -0.71 -9.84
C ASP A 73 -0.07 -1.20 -8.40
N PHE A 74 1.12 -1.65 -8.01
CA PHE A 74 1.37 -2.25 -6.69
C PHE A 74 1.03 -1.29 -5.55
N VAL A 75 1.40 -0.01 -5.67
CA VAL A 75 1.21 0.98 -4.60
C VAL A 75 -0.29 1.27 -4.44
N LYS A 76 -1.01 1.48 -5.54
CA LYS A 76 -2.47 1.70 -5.49
C LYS A 76 -3.25 0.48 -5.01
N PHE A 77 -2.77 -0.73 -5.31
CA PHE A 77 -3.42 -1.95 -4.84
C PHE A 77 -3.21 -2.18 -3.34
N MET A 78 -2.01 -1.89 -2.83
CA MET A 78 -1.63 -2.18 -1.45
C MET A 78 -1.94 -1.05 -0.46
N SER A 79 -2.29 0.15 -0.93
CA SER A 79 -2.46 1.30 -0.04
C SER A 79 -3.48 2.32 -0.54
N LYS A 80 -3.99 3.10 0.41
CA LYS A 80 -4.80 4.29 0.16
C LYS A 80 -3.91 5.53 0.13
N GLU A 81 -4.35 6.55 -0.59
CA GLU A 81 -3.67 7.85 -0.62
C GLU A 81 -3.45 8.45 0.78
N SER A 82 -4.43 8.28 1.69
CA SER A 82 -4.32 8.71 3.08
C SER A 82 -3.19 8.03 3.85
N GLU A 83 -2.91 6.76 3.57
CA GLU A 83 -1.83 6.01 4.22
C GLU A 83 -0.46 6.49 3.72
N ILE A 84 -0.33 6.71 2.41
CA ILE A 84 0.90 7.28 1.81
C ILE A 84 1.18 8.69 2.38
N LEU A 85 0.14 9.52 2.52
CA LEU A 85 0.26 10.84 3.13
C LEU A 85 0.72 10.75 4.59
N GLN A 86 0.21 9.77 5.32
CA GLN A 86 0.64 9.51 6.69
C GLN A 86 2.11 9.09 6.75
N PHE A 87 2.57 8.20 5.87
CA PHE A 87 3.99 7.83 5.81
C PHE A 87 4.90 9.04 5.57
N LYS A 88 4.50 9.92 4.65
CA LYS A 88 5.22 11.19 4.39
C LYS A 88 5.23 12.10 5.61
N ALA A 89 4.10 12.27 6.29
CA ALA A 89 4.01 13.02 7.54
C ALA A 89 4.86 12.39 8.67
N ASP A 90 5.12 11.09 8.57
CA ASP A 90 5.98 10.34 9.47
C ASP A 90 7.46 10.32 9.09
N GLY A 91 7.82 11.06 8.04
CA GLY A 91 9.21 11.26 7.62
C GLY A 91 9.73 10.21 6.65
N LEU A 92 8.85 9.36 6.08
CA LEU A 92 9.23 8.53 4.95
C LEU A 92 9.46 9.43 3.71
N PRO A 93 10.54 9.22 2.95
CA PRO A 93 10.71 9.88 1.66
C PRO A 93 9.53 9.61 0.72
N GLY A 94 9.21 10.58 -0.14
CA GLY A 94 8.03 10.54 -1.00
C GLY A 94 8.23 9.85 -2.35
N ASP A 95 9.41 9.29 -2.61
CA ASP A 95 9.71 8.53 -3.83
C ASP A 95 9.06 7.14 -3.82
N ILE A 96 8.91 6.57 -5.02
CA ILE A 96 8.18 5.32 -5.24
C ILE A 96 8.88 4.16 -4.52
N LEU A 97 10.21 4.08 -4.60
CA LEU A 97 10.98 3.01 -3.96
C LEU A 97 10.79 3.00 -2.43
N SER A 98 10.83 4.17 -1.79
CA SER A 98 10.60 4.31 -0.35
C SER A 98 9.18 3.89 0.05
N ILE A 99 8.17 4.28 -0.74
CA ILE A 99 6.77 3.86 -0.52
C ILE A 99 6.63 2.35 -0.68
N GLN A 100 7.20 1.76 -1.74
CA GLN A 100 7.18 0.31 -1.94
C GLN A 100 7.85 -0.42 -0.78
N ASN A 101 9.00 0.05 -0.31
CA ASN A 101 9.70 -0.54 0.83
C ASN A 101 8.85 -0.49 2.11
N ALA A 102 8.17 0.63 2.38
CA ALA A 102 7.26 0.74 3.51
C ALA A 102 6.14 -0.30 3.44
N LEU A 103 5.53 -0.49 2.26
CA LEU A 103 4.46 -1.48 2.06
C LEU A 103 4.96 -2.92 2.24
N ILE A 104 6.18 -3.23 1.80
CA ILE A 104 6.79 -4.55 2.01
C ILE A 104 7.08 -4.78 3.50
N ILE A 105 7.64 -3.79 4.20
CA ILE A 105 7.96 -3.86 5.64
C ILE A 105 6.70 -4.05 6.49
N GLN A 106 5.58 -3.44 6.09
CA GLN A 106 4.30 -3.57 6.80
C GLN A 106 3.59 -4.91 6.56
N ASN A 107 3.94 -5.63 5.49
CA ASN A 107 3.33 -6.91 5.13
C ASN A 107 4.38 -8.04 5.08
N PRO A 108 5.21 -8.24 6.12
CA PRO A 108 6.34 -9.14 6.02
C PRO A 108 5.91 -10.61 6.08
N THR A 109 6.46 -11.44 5.18
CA THR A 109 6.39 -12.91 5.33
C THR A 109 7.45 -13.44 6.31
N GLN A 110 8.53 -12.67 6.51
CA GLN A 110 9.66 -12.96 7.39
C GLN A 110 10.19 -11.64 7.95
N THR A 111 10.94 -11.68 9.07
CA THR A 111 11.52 -10.48 9.68
C THR A 111 12.30 -9.65 8.65
N PRO A 112 11.91 -8.39 8.39
CA PRO A 112 12.58 -7.56 7.39
C PRO A 112 14.03 -7.25 7.77
N PHE A 113 14.93 -7.41 6.81
CA PHE A 113 16.30 -6.92 6.91
C PHE A 113 16.41 -5.59 6.16
N ILE A 114 16.69 -4.50 6.88
CA ILE A 114 16.66 -3.14 6.35
C ILE A 114 18.08 -2.62 6.12
N ILE A 115 18.39 -2.28 4.86
CA ILE A 115 19.63 -1.58 4.49
C ILE A 115 19.31 -0.09 4.38
N ASP A 116 19.70 0.69 5.39
CA ASP A 116 19.34 2.11 5.51
C ASP A 116 20.57 2.97 5.87
N PRO A 117 21.38 3.39 4.88
CA PRO A 117 22.60 4.15 5.12
C PRO A 117 22.34 5.53 5.73
N ASN A 118 21.15 6.10 5.48
CA ASN A 118 20.79 7.46 5.90
C ASN A 118 19.91 7.50 7.15
N THR A 119 19.62 6.34 7.77
CA THR A 119 18.76 6.19 8.96
C THR A 119 17.31 6.68 8.79
N GLN A 120 16.87 6.94 7.56
CA GLN A 120 15.55 7.54 7.29
C GLN A 120 14.43 6.51 7.45
N ALA A 121 14.58 5.33 6.84
CA ALA A 121 13.61 4.25 6.96
C ALA A 121 13.48 3.78 8.41
N THR A 122 14.60 3.70 9.12
CA THR A 122 14.63 3.29 10.54
C THR A 122 13.93 4.30 11.44
N LYS A 123 14.11 5.61 11.20
CA LYS A 123 13.40 6.66 11.95
C LYS A 123 11.89 6.61 11.71
N TRP A 124 11.48 6.47 10.45
CA TRP A 124 10.08 6.30 10.08
C TRP A 124 9.47 5.07 10.76
N LEU A 125 10.14 3.91 10.68
CA LEU A 125 9.63 2.65 11.24
C LEU A 125 9.41 2.74 12.76
N ARG A 126 10.33 3.37 13.50
CA ARG A 126 10.16 3.59 14.94
C ARG A 126 8.93 4.44 15.24
N LYS A 127 8.69 5.49 14.45
CA LYS A 127 7.51 6.35 14.60
C LYS A 127 6.24 5.58 14.27
N GLU A 128 6.26 4.77 13.23
CA GLU A 128 5.12 3.96 12.79
C GLU A 128 4.74 2.92 13.85
N LEU A 129 5.69 2.11 14.31
CA LEU A 129 5.45 1.08 15.34
C LEU A 129 5.10 1.69 16.71
N GLY A 130 5.66 2.88 17.00
CA GLY A 130 5.40 3.63 18.23
C GLY A 130 3.94 4.10 18.40
N LYS A 131 3.12 4.05 17.34
CA LYS A 131 1.69 4.39 17.41
C LYS A 131 0.88 3.34 18.15
N SER A 132 1.26 2.07 18.05
CA SER A 132 0.50 0.95 18.60
C SER A 132 1.18 0.29 19.79
N THR A 133 2.50 0.39 19.92
CA THR A 133 3.26 -0.34 20.94
C THR A 133 4.52 0.41 21.33
N SER A 134 5.01 0.18 22.55
CA SER A 134 6.33 0.67 22.97
C SER A 134 7.42 -0.02 22.15
N VAL A 135 8.32 0.76 21.55
CA VAL A 135 9.43 0.26 20.73
C VAL A 135 10.73 0.42 21.50
N GLU A 136 11.39 -0.70 21.81
CA GLU A 136 12.78 -0.68 22.28
C GLU A 136 13.73 -0.86 21.10
N VAL A 137 14.87 -0.16 21.14
CA VAL A 137 15.92 -0.32 20.14
C VAL A 137 17.26 -0.52 20.79
N VAL A 138 17.97 -1.53 20.31
CA VAL A 138 19.23 -2.01 20.86
C VAL A 138 20.21 -2.20 19.71
N MET A 139 21.48 -1.82 19.92
CA MET A 139 22.55 -2.08 18.97
C MET A 139 23.26 -3.39 19.28
N GLN A 140 23.75 -4.06 18.23
CA GLN A 140 24.50 -5.32 18.33
C GLN A 140 25.71 -5.24 19.29
N GLN A 141 26.30 -4.06 19.44
CA GLN A 141 27.50 -3.84 20.26
C GLN A 141 27.18 -3.54 21.74
N GLU A 142 25.91 -3.36 22.10
CA GLU A 142 25.53 -3.02 23.47
C GLU A 142 25.66 -4.24 24.40
N GLN A 143 26.19 -4.04 25.61
CA GLN A 143 26.30 -5.12 26.62
C GLN A 143 24.94 -5.74 26.98
N ARG A 144 23.86 -4.95 26.92
CA ARG A 144 22.50 -5.42 27.21
C ARG A 144 21.84 -6.18 26.05
N PHE A 145 22.49 -6.32 24.90
CA PHE A 145 21.90 -6.94 23.70
C PHE A 145 21.29 -8.32 23.99
N VAL A 146 22.00 -9.18 24.74
CA VAL A 146 21.53 -10.53 25.10
C VAL A 146 20.35 -10.49 26.07
N ASN A 147 20.26 -9.46 26.92
CA ASN A 147 19.22 -9.35 27.95
C ASN A 147 17.96 -8.65 27.44
N ALA A 148 18.05 -7.96 26.30
CA ALA A 148 16.95 -7.23 25.68
C ALA A 148 16.23 -8.03 24.57
N LEU A 149 16.77 -9.21 24.21
CA LEU A 149 16.14 -10.21 23.33
C LEU A 149 15.18 -11.10 24.13
#